data_AF-M5BUC3-F1
#
_entry.id   AF-M5BUC3-F1
#
_cell.length_a   1.000
_cell.length_b   1.000
_cell.length_c   1.000
_cell.angle_alpha   90.00
_cell.angle_beta   90.00
_cell.angle_gamma   90.00
#
_symmetry.space_group_name_H-M   'P 1'
#
loop_
_entity.id
_entity.type
_entity.pdbx_description
1 polymer ?
#
loop_
_entity_poly.entity_id
_entity_poly.type
_entity_poly.pdbx_seq_one_letter_code
_entity_poly.pdbx_strand_id
1 'polypeptide(L)'
;MLNKPTAFPICTIANTPRLPEHCIEWASVLEWPRVHGDKKMDTDDPEHIGWLYQTALGRAKEFNIDGVTWSLTQGVVKNIIPAIASTNAIIAESVYSYTFEHEQRKDCPVCGGEVLDVAISREWTVERFIEWLQEKQDVQIKKPSLSAGGKNIYLQAPPQLEQATRPNLEKKLSDLVSNGGDITVTATTLPFNLTLRVNYTSS
;
A
#
# COMPACT_ATOMS: atom_id res chain seq x y z
N MET A 1 4.72 -15.50 -6.17
CA MET A 1 3.44 -14.74 -6.14
C MET A 1 3.18 -14.34 -4.70
N LEU A 2 3.34 -13.05 -4.36
CA LEU A 2 2.92 -12.53 -3.07
C LEU A 2 1.42 -12.32 -3.15
N ASN A 3 0.63 -13.11 -2.42
CA ASN A 3 -0.81 -12.87 -2.35
C ASN A 3 -1.08 -11.48 -1.74
N LYS A 4 -2.08 -10.78 -2.28
CA LYS A 4 -2.49 -9.47 -1.75
C LYS A 4 -2.96 -9.64 -0.30
N PRO A 5 -2.52 -8.79 0.64
CA PRO A 5 -3.07 -8.78 2.00
C PRO A 5 -4.59 -8.64 1.96
N THR A 6 -5.28 -9.43 2.78
CA THR A 6 -6.73 -9.37 2.92
C THR A 6 -7.12 -8.04 3.53
N ALA A 7 -7.87 -7.23 2.78
CA ALA A 7 -8.38 -5.94 3.25
C ALA A 7 -9.91 -5.98 3.20
N PHE A 8 -10.56 -5.72 4.33
CA PHE A 8 -12.01 -5.68 4.42
C PHE A 8 -12.54 -4.26 4.16
N PRO A 9 -13.58 -4.08 3.33
CA PRO A 9 -14.19 -2.77 3.12
C PRO A 9 -14.78 -2.21 4.43
N ILE A 10 -14.59 -0.91 4.68
CA ILE A 10 -15.10 -0.23 5.88
C ILE A 10 -16.62 -0.37 6.01
N CYS A 11 -17.36 -0.26 4.90
CA CYS A 11 -18.82 -0.40 4.90
C CYS A 11 -19.28 -1.80 5.35
N THR A 12 -18.53 -2.84 5.00
CA THR A 12 -18.82 -4.23 5.40
C THR A 12 -18.57 -4.42 6.89
N ILE A 13 -17.40 -4.02 7.39
CA ILE A 13 -17.10 -4.16 8.82
C ILE A 13 -17.96 -3.24 9.68
N ALA A 14 -18.46 -2.11 9.17
CA ALA A 14 -19.30 -1.17 9.94
C ALA A 14 -20.77 -1.61 10.00
N ASN A 15 -21.37 -1.99 8.87
CA ASN A 15 -22.82 -2.14 8.77
C ASN A 15 -23.29 -3.58 8.52
N THR A 16 -22.50 -4.40 7.84
CA THR A 16 -22.93 -5.73 7.38
C THR A 16 -21.84 -6.79 7.59
N PRO A 17 -21.42 -7.06 8.84
CA PRO A 17 -20.50 -8.15 9.13
C PRO A 17 -21.15 -9.49 8.75
N ARG A 18 -20.33 -10.43 8.27
CA ARG A 18 -20.78 -11.75 7.78
C ARG A 18 -19.87 -12.89 8.22
N LEU A 19 -18.62 -12.55 8.54
CA LEU A 19 -17.58 -13.46 8.98
C LEU A 19 -17.06 -12.97 10.35
N PRO A 20 -16.59 -13.87 11.23
CA PRO A 20 -16.04 -13.49 12.53
C PRO A 20 -14.86 -12.51 12.41
N GLU A 21 -14.09 -12.59 11.33
CA GLU A 21 -13.01 -11.66 11.00
C GLU A 21 -13.51 -10.22 10.85
N HIS A 22 -14.72 -10.00 10.33
CA HIS A 22 -15.29 -8.65 10.20
C HIS A 22 -15.61 -8.03 11.57
N CYS A 23 -16.01 -8.86 12.54
CA CYS A 23 -16.29 -8.42 13.90
C CYS A 23 -14.99 -8.03 14.62
N ILE A 24 -13.92 -8.81 14.42
CA ILE A 24 -12.59 -8.54 14.97
C ILE A 24 -11.98 -7.28 14.34
N GLU A 25 -12.03 -7.16 13.01
CA GLU A 25 -11.48 -6.01 12.29
C GLU A 25 -12.20 -4.71 12.67
N TRP A 26 -13.52 -4.75 12.85
CA TRP A 26 -14.26 -3.60 13.37
C TRP A 26 -13.82 -3.21 14.79
N ALA A 27 -13.61 -4.19 15.67
CA ALA A 27 -13.17 -3.91 17.04
C ALA A 27 -11.79 -3.21 17.03
N SER A 28 -10.91 -3.62 16.14
CA SER A 28 -9.56 -3.07 15.94
C SER A 28 -9.54 -1.69 15.28
N VAL A 29 -10.25 -1.53 14.15
CA VAL A 29 -10.10 -0.36 13.27
C VAL A 29 -11.09 0.75 13.61
N LEU A 30 -12.27 0.42 14.15
CA LEU A 30 -13.35 1.39 14.39
C LEU A 30 -13.62 1.57 15.88
N GLU A 31 -13.79 0.48 16.63
CA GLU A 31 -14.21 0.56 18.03
C GLU A 31 -13.07 0.97 18.96
N TRP A 32 -11.87 0.45 18.74
CA TRP A 32 -10.71 0.78 19.56
C TRP A 32 -10.40 2.30 19.56
N PRO A 33 -10.26 2.98 18.40
CA PRO A 33 -10.08 4.43 18.40
C PRO A 33 -11.26 5.20 19.01
N ARG A 34 -12.49 4.66 18.90
CA ARG A 34 -13.69 5.28 19.46
C ARG A 34 -13.68 5.31 20.99
N VAL A 35 -13.21 4.24 21.63
CA VAL A 35 -13.20 4.08 23.09
C VAL A 35 -11.90 4.58 23.72
N HIS A 36 -10.77 4.36 23.06
CA HIS A 36 -9.43 4.64 23.60
C HIS A 36 -8.76 5.89 23.02
N GLY A 37 -9.43 6.59 22.08
CA GLY A 37 -8.93 7.83 21.49
C GLY A 37 -7.58 7.64 20.79
N ASP A 38 -6.58 8.38 21.25
CA ASP A 38 -5.23 8.38 20.66
C ASP A 38 -4.35 7.20 21.12
N LYS A 39 -4.81 6.36 22.07
CA LYS A 39 -4.02 5.20 22.50
C LYS A 39 -3.93 4.19 21.35
N LYS A 40 -2.74 4.01 20.80
CA LYS A 40 -2.49 2.99 19.77
C LYS A 40 -2.66 1.60 20.36
N MET A 41 -3.39 0.74 19.64
CA MET A 41 -3.55 -0.66 20.00
C MET A 41 -2.22 -1.39 19.85
N ASP A 42 -1.76 -2.01 20.93
CA ASP A 42 -0.65 -2.96 20.93
C ASP A 42 -1.20 -4.37 20.70
N THR A 43 -0.72 -5.04 19.64
CA THR A 43 -1.20 -6.36 19.25
C THR A 43 -0.48 -7.47 20.03
N ASP A 44 0.63 -7.17 20.70
CA ASP A 44 1.38 -8.10 21.53
C ASP A 44 0.94 -8.10 23.00
N ASP A 45 0.21 -7.06 23.42
CA ASP A 45 -0.35 -6.95 24.78
C ASP A 45 -1.59 -7.87 24.97
N PRO A 46 -1.53 -8.85 25.89
CA PRO A 46 -2.67 -9.73 26.19
C PRO A 46 -3.93 -8.98 26.66
N GLU A 47 -3.81 -7.84 27.35
CA GLU A 47 -4.98 -7.08 27.80
C GLU A 47 -5.72 -6.44 26.62
N HIS A 48 -4.97 -5.91 25.65
CA HIS A 48 -5.55 -5.33 24.44
C HIS A 48 -6.22 -6.39 23.56
N ILE A 49 -5.57 -7.54 23.39
CA ILE A 49 -6.17 -8.67 22.67
C ILE A 49 -7.40 -9.20 23.39
N GLY A 50 -7.39 -9.22 24.74
CA GLY A 50 -8.55 -9.60 25.53
C GLY A 50 -9.73 -8.67 25.37
N TRP A 51 -9.48 -7.36 25.35
CA TRP A 51 -10.51 -6.38 25.04
C TRP A 51 -11.08 -6.60 23.64
N LEU A 52 -10.24 -6.75 22.62
CA LEU A 52 -10.68 -7.00 21.24
C LEU A 52 -11.53 -8.27 21.13
N TYR A 53 -11.10 -9.35 21.77
CA TYR A 53 -11.81 -10.62 21.76
C TYR A 53 -13.22 -10.46 22.35
N GLN A 54 -13.35 -9.83 23.52
CA GLN A 54 -14.65 -9.63 24.17
C GLN A 54 -15.56 -8.70 23.36
N THR A 55 -15.01 -7.60 22.85
CA THR A 55 -15.73 -6.63 22.02
C THR A 55 -16.21 -7.26 20.71
N ALA A 56 -15.36 -8.02 20.02
CA ALA A 56 -15.72 -8.74 18.81
C ALA A 56 -16.75 -9.83 19.08
N LEU A 57 -16.66 -10.54 20.22
CA LEU A 57 -17.63 -11.57 20.62
C LEU A 57 -19.01 -10.98 20.90
N GLY A 58 -19.07 -9.82 21.57
CA GLY A 58 -20.33 -9.10 21.80
C GLY A 58 -21.01 -8.75 20.47
N ARG A 59 -20.25 -8.17 19.55
CA ARG A 59 -20.75 -7.83 18.22
C ARG A 59 -21.14 -9.04 17.38
N ALA A 60 -20.35 -10.11 17.43
CA ALA A 60 -20.68 -11.33 16.70
C ALA A 60 -22.03 -11.92 17.16
N LYS A 61 -22.35 -11.84 18.45
CA LYS A 61 -23.68 -12.23 18.97
C LYS A 61 -24.82 -11.36 18.43
N GLU A 62 -24.62 -10.05 18.30
CA GLU A 62 -25.64 -9.14 17.73
C GLU A 62 -26.01 -9.50 16.30
N PHE A 63 -25.04 -9.95 15.51
CA PHE A 63 -25.22 -10.35 14.12
C PHE A 63 -25.40 -11.87 13.92
N ASN A 64 -25.50 -12.63 15.02
CA ASN A 64 -25.63 -14.08 15.02
C ASN A 64 -24.53 -14.80 14.19
N ILE A 65 -23.28 -14.36 14.40
CA ILE A 65 -22.06 -14.88 13.78
C ILE A 65 -21.29 -15.69 14.83
N ASP A 66 -20.97 -16.93 14.50
CA ASP A 66 -20.14 -17.81 15.33
C ASP A 66 -18.69 -17.84 14.85
N GLY A 67 -17.79 -18.36 15.69
CA GLY A 67 -16.40 -18.62 15.31
C GLY A 67 -15.38 -17.57 15.76
N VAL A 68 -15.79 -16.55 16.52
CA VAL A 68 -14.83 -15.64 17.19
C VAL A 68 -14.11 -16.41 18.30
N THR A 69 -12.82 -16.66 18.10
CA THR A 69 -11.93 -17.31 19.07
C THR A 69 -10.72 -16.44 19.33
N TRP A 70 -10.06 -16.62 20.47
CA TRP A 70 -8.82 -15.91 20.79
C TRP A 70 -7.75 -16.05 19.69
N SER A 71 -7.57 -17.28 19.20
CA SER A 71 -6.61 -17.57 18.13
C SER A 71 -6.97 -16.85 16.82
N LEU A 72 -8.25 -16.75 16.48
CA LEU A 72 -8.70 -15.99 15.32
C LEU A 72 -8.49 -14.50 15.52
N THR A 73 -8.78 -13.96 16.71
CA THR A 73 -8.54 -12.54 17.04
C THR A 73 -7.08 -12.17 16.85
N GLN A 74 -6.16 -12.99 17.36
CA GLN A 74 -4.72 -12.78 17.14
C GLN A 74 -4.34 -12.93 15.67
N GLY A 75 -4.88 -13.94 14.99
CA GLY A 75 -4.65 -14.21 13.57
C GLY A 75 -4.98 -13.02 12.68
N VAL A 76 -6.16 -12.44 12.86
CA VAL A 76 -6.66 -11.29 12.09
C VAL A 76 -5.84 -10.04 12.41
N VAL A 77 -5.73 -9.68 13.68
CA VAL A 77 -5.12 -8.39 14.09
C VAL A 77 -3.62 -8.35 13.79
N LYS A 78 -2.91 -9.47 13.89
CA LYS A 78 -1.48 -9.56 13.57
C LYS A 78 -1.19 -9.96 12.13
N ASN A 79 -2.21 -10.26 11.31
CA ASN A 79 -2.04 -10.88 9.99
C ASN A 79 -1.09 -12.10 10.05
N ILE A 80 -1.33 -13.02 11.00
CA ILE A 80 -0.43 -14.17 11.25
C ILE A 80 -0.36 -15.06 10.02
N ILE A 81 0.86 -15.30 9.52
CA ILE A 81 1.14 -16.32 8.51
C ILE A 81 1.53 -17.61 9.25
N PRO A 82 0.77 -18.71 9.11
CA PRO A 82 1.12 -19.98 9.73
C PRO A 82 2.51 -20.45 9.26
N ALA A 83 3.38 -20.80 10.21
CA ALA A 83 4.74 -21.23 9.94
C ALA A 83 5.05 -22.54 10.67
N ILE A 84 5.70 -23.48 9.97
CA ILE A 84 6.18 -24.75 10.51
C ILE A 84 7.66 -24.93 10.19
N ALA A 85 8.41 -25.56 11.09
CA ALA A 85 9.86 -25.68 10.98
C ALA A 85 10.31 -26.46 9.71
N SER A 86 9.56 -27.49 9.31
CA SER A 86 9.87 -28.32 8.14
C SER A 86 9.85 -27.53 6.83
N THR A 87 8.86 -26.65 6.61
CA THR A 87 8.80 -25.80 5.41
C THR A 87 9.99 -24.85 5.36
N ASN A 88 10.34 -24.23 6.49
CA ASN A 88 11.51 -23.35 6.55
C ASN A 88 12.81 -24.10 6.25
N ALA A 89 12.95 -25.35 6.74
CA ALA A 89 14.11 -26.19 6.45
C ALA A 89 14.23 -26.50 4.94
N ILE A 90 13.13 -26.94 4.31
CA ILE A 90 13.10 -27.26 2.86
C ILE A 90 13.49 -26.03 2.01
N ILE A 91 12.94 -24.86 2.34
CA ILE A 91 13.22 -23.62 1.59
C ILE A 91 14.67 -23.15 1.84
N ALA A 92 15.17 -23.25 3.06
CA ALA A 92 16.56 -22.88 3.39
C ALA A 92 17.58 -23.77 2.66
N GLU A 93 17.25 -25.04 2.45
CA GLU A 93 18.05 -25.98 1.66
C GLU A 93 17.88 -25.80 0.14
N SER A 94 17.07 -24.84 -0.31
CA SER A 94 16.78 -24.57 -1.72
C SER A 94 16.23 -25.78 -2.48
N VAL A 95 15.53 -26.69 -1.79
CA VAL A 95 14.91 -27.87 -2.40
C VAL A 95 13.53 -27.46 -2.95
N TYR A 96 13.50 -27.05 -4.22
CA TYR A 96 12.26 -26.67 -4.91
C TYR A 96 11.75 -27.82 -5.79
N SER A 97 10.47 -28.16 -5.65
CA SER A 97 9.84 -29.20 -6.48
C SER A 97 9.50 -28.71 -7.90
N TYR A 98 9.28 -27.41 -8.09
CA TYR A 98 8.94 -26.81 -9.38
C TYR A 98 9.95 -25.71 -9.73
N THR A 99 10.86 -26.03 -10.65
CA THR A 99 11.89 -25.10 -11.14
C THR A 99 11.54 -24.64 -12.54
N PHE A 100 11.53 -23.33 -12.76
CA PHE A 100 11.35 -22.72 -14.07
C PHE A 100 12.11 -21.40 -14.13
N GLU A 101 12.54 -21.04 -15.34
CA GLU A 101 13.19 -19.76 -15.60
C GLU A 101 12.12 -18.66 -15.63
N HIS A 102 12.25 -17.67 -14.74
CA HIS A 102 11.37 -16.50 -14.77
C HIS A 102 11.93 -15.49 -15.77
N GLU A 103 11.21 -15.28 -16.88
CA GLU A 103 11.62 -14.28 -17.88
C GLU A 103 11.60 -12.86 -17.29
N GLN A 104 12.64 -12.10 -17.60
CA GLN A 104 12.72 -10.70 -17.22
C GLN A 104 11.72 -9.88 -18.05
N ARG A 105 10.80 -9.20 -17.35
CA ARG A 105 9.95 -8.17 -17.97
C ARG A 105 10.83 -7.02 -18.47
N LYS A 106 10.79 -6.75 -19.78
CA LYS A 106 11.54 -5.64 -20.41
C LYS A 106 11.10 -4.28 -19.86
N ASP A 107 9.83 -4.16 -19.49
CA ASP A 107 9.22 -2.99 -18.87
C ASP A 107 9.36 -2.97 -17.33
N CYS A 108 10.23 -3.80 -16.74
CA CYS A 108 10.38 -3.87 -15.29
C CYS A 108 11.12 -2.63 -14.75
N PRO A 109 10.49 -1.83 -13.88
CA PRO A 109 11.11 -0.62 -13.33
C PRO A 109 12.29 -0.91 -12.38
N VAL A 110 12.43 -2.15 -11.89
CA VAL A 110 13.45 -2.53 -10.89
C VAL A 110 14.75 -2.97 -11.54
N CYS A 111 14.68 -3.97 -12.42
CA CYS A 111 15.85 -4.61 -13.04
C CYS A 111 16.01 -4.28 -14.53
N GLY A 112 15.03 -3.60 -15.13
CA GLY A 112 15.04 -3.25 -16.54
C GLY A 112 15.98 -2.11 -16.91
N GLY A 113 16.52 -1.34 -15.94
CA GLY A 113 17.54 -0.31 -16.15
C GLY A 113 17.18 0.84 -17.11
N GLU A 114 16.01 0.77 -17.74
CA GLU A 114 15.59 1.65 -18.80
C GLU A 114 14.58 2.67 -18.28
N VAL A 115 14.78 3.90 -18.74
CA VAL A 115 13.84 4.99 -18.55
C VAL A 115 12.49 4.58 -19.16
N LEU A 116 11.44 4.56 -18.34
CA LEU A 116 10.12 4.16 -18.84
C LEU A 116 9.49 5.32 -19.60
N ASP A 117 9.28 5.14 -20.91
CA ASP A 117 8.57 6.10 -21.73
C ASP A 117 7.08 6.14 -21.35
N VAL A 118 6.59 7.33 -21.02
CA VAL A 118 5.18 7.56 -20.69
C VAL A 118 4.60 8.60 -21.64
N ALA A 119 3.49 8.24 -22.29
CA ALA A 119 2.73 9.15 -23.13
C ALA A 119 1.61 9.79 -22.30
N ILE A 120 1.68 11.11 -22.11
CA ILE A 120 0.70 11.88 -21.33
C ILE A 120 0.24 13.11 -22.10
N SER A 121 -0.94 13.62 -21.77
CA SER A 121 -1.49 14.83 -22.40
C SER A 121 -0.91 16.10 -21.78
N ARG A 122 -0.83 17.18 -22.56
CA ARG A 122 -0.23 18.46 -22.15
C ARG A 122 -1.04 19.19 -21.08
N GLU A 123 -2.32 18.85 -20.95
CA GLU A 123 -3.25 19.43 -19.99
C GLU A 123 -3.25 18.71 -18.64
N TRP A 124 -2.44 17.65 -18.48
CA TRP A 124 -2.28 16.99 -17.19
C TRP A 124 -1.58 17.91 -16.17
N THR A 125 -2.21 18.04 -15.01
CA THR A 125 -1.60 18.65 -13.83
C THR A 125 -0.63 17.66 -13.18
N VAL A 126 0.27 18.18 -12.33
CA VAL A 126 1.15 17.33 -11.51
C VAL A 126 0.33 16.41 -10.61
N GLU A 127 -0.79 16.89 -10.08
CA GLU A 127 -1.73 16.07 -9.28
C GLU A 127 -2.28 14.88 -10.07
N ARG A 128 -2.81 15.11 -11.28
CA ARG A 128 -3.34 14.03 -12.13
C ARG A 128 -2.27 13.00 -12.49
N PHE A 129 -1.02 13.45 -12.69
CA PHE A 129 0.10 12.55 -12.96
C PHE A 129 0.43 11.68 -11.74
N ILE A 130 0.37 12.23 -10.53
CA ILE A 130 0.56 11.48 -9.28
C ILE A 130 -0.56 10.44 -9.09
N GLU A 131 -1.81 10.78 -9.37
CA GLU A 131 -2.94 9.83 -9.31
C GLU A 131 -2.73 8.68 -10.30
N TRP A 132 -2.37 8.99 -11.54
CA TRP A 132 -2.06 7.99 -12.55
C TRP A 132 -0.91 7.05 -12.14
N LEU A 133 0.13 7.59 -11.49
CA LEU A 133 1.23 6.77 -10.93
C LEU A 133 0.76 5.83 -9.82
N GLN A 134 -0.22 6.25 -9.01
CA GLN A 134 -0.80 5.41 -7.95
C GLN A 134 -1.75 4.34 -8.51
N GLU A 135 -2.40 4.60 -9.64
CA GLU A 135 -3.29 3.66 -10.32
C GLU A 135 -2.54 2.57 -11.09
N LYS A 136 -1.31 2.85 -11.56
CA LYS A 136 -0.50 1.86 -12.28
C LYS A 136 -0.13 0.68 -11.38
N GLN A 137 -0.85 -0.42 -11.56
CA GLN A 137 -0.75 -1.64 -10.74
C GLN A 137 0.60 -2.36 -10.78
N ASP A 138 1.45 -2.08 -11.79
CA ASP A 138 2.78 -2.67 -11.91
C ASP A 138 3.74 -2.20 -10.80
N VAL A 139 3.45 -1.06 -10.17
CA VAL A 139 4.29 -0.47 -9.12
C VAL A 139 3.38 0.00 -8.00
N GLN A 140 3.45 -0.63 -6.83
CA GLN A 140 2.67 -0.21 -5.65
C GLN A 140 3.22 1.10 -5.05
N ILE A 141 3.20 2.17 -5.82
CA ILE A 141 3.70 3.49 -5.44
C ILE A 141 2.69 4.12 -4.49
N LYS A 142 3.05 4.24 -3.21
CA LYS A 142 2.26 4.99 -2.24
C LYS A 142 2.97 6.31 -1.95
N LYS A 143 2.27 7.43 -2.18
CA LYS A 143 2.76 8.80 -1.93
C LYS A 143 4.11 9.11 -2.61
N PRO A 144 4.17 9.17 -3.95
CA PRO A 144 5.40 9.48 -4.66
C PRO A 144 5.85 10.92 -4.49
N SER A 145 7.17 11.11 -4.52
CA SER A 145 7.84 12.40 -4.69
C SER A 145 8.43 12.47 -6.10
N LEU A 146 8.34 13.65 -6.73
CA LEU A 146 8.69 13.90 -8.12
C LEU A 146 9.77 14.96 -8.24
N SER A 147 10.81 14.68 -9.00
CA SER A 147 11.90 15.62 -9.32
C SER A 147 12.29 15.54 -10.79
N ALA A 148 12.68 16.64 -11.42
CA ALA A 148 13.15 16.68 -12.81
C ALA A 148 14.40 17.55 -12.93
N GLY A 149 15.46 17.03 -13.56
CA GLY A 149 16.70 17.79 -13.81
C GLY A 149 17.34 18.42 -12.56
N GLY A 150 17.21 17.79 -11.39
CA GLY A 150 17.69 18.32 -10.10
C GLY A 150 16.75 19.34 -9.43
N LYS A 151 15.62 19.69 -10.05
CA LYS A 151 14.57 20.53 -9.47
C LYS A 151 13.46 19.67 -8.87
N ASN A 152 13.07 19.98 -7.64
CA ASN A 152 11.96 19.32 -6.96
C ASN A 152 10.62 19.83 -7.51
N ILE A 153 9.83 18.94 -8.12
CA ILE A 153 8.48 19.27 -8.61
C ILE A 153 7.51 19.23 -7.43
N TYR A 154 7.48 18.10 -6.74
CA TYR A 154 6.62 17.84 -5.59
C TYR A 154 7.30 16.86 -4.65
N LEU A 155 7.38 17.19 -3.36
CA LEU A 155 7.97 16.32 -2.34
C LEU A 155 6.95 16.03 -1.26
N GLN A 156 6.76 14.75 -0.94
CA GLN A 156 5.84 14.36 0.13
C GLN A 156 6.42 14.61 1.53
N ALA A 157 7.75 14.57 1.65
CA ALA A 157 8.46 14.76 2.90
C ALA A 157 9.83 15.43 2.65
N PRO A 158 10.37 16.21 3.60
CA PRO A 158 9.78 16.64 4.89
C PRO A 158 8.62 17.66 4.73
N PRO A 159 7.79 17.89 5.78
CA PRO A 159 6.60 18.77 5.70
C PRO A 159 6.87 20.19 5.22
N GLN A 160 8.06 20.72 5.49
CA GLN A 160 8.47 22.05 5.03
C GLN A 160 8.59 22.11 3.49
N LEU A 161 9.14 21.07 2.88
CA LEU A 161 9.28 20.98 1.42
C LEU A 161 7.96 20.61 0.74
N GLU A 162 7.11 19.82 1.40
CA GLU A 162 5.75 19.56 0.95
C GLU A 162 4.97 20.86 0.84
N GLN A 163 4.94 21.69 1.89
CA GLN A 163 4.25 22.98 1.88
C GLN A 163 4.80 23.92 0.80
N ALA A 164 6.13 23.92 0.59
CA ALA A 164 6.77 24.75 -0.43
C ALA A 164 6.48 24.29 -1.88
N THR A 165 6.32 22.98 -2.10
CA THR A 165 6.11 22.39 -3.44
C THR A 165 4.63 22.11 -3.75
N ARG A 166 3.74 22.14 -2.76
CA ARG A 166 2.30 21.99 -2.90
C ARG A 166 1.66 22.89 -3.97
N PRO A 167 2.06 24.18 -4.15
CA PRO A 167 1.51 25.01 -5.21
C PRO A 167 1.82 24.53 -6.64
N ASN A 168 2.74 23.58 -6.81
CA ASN A 168 3.03 22.99 -8.12
C ASN A 168 2.03 21.90 -8.51
N LEU A 169 1.21 21.39 -7.59
CA LEU A 169 0.23 20.33 -7.87
C LEU A 169 -0.81 20.75 -8.92
N GLU A 170 -1.26 22.01 -8.84
CA GLU A 170 -2.25 22.60 -9.75
C GLU A 170 -1.64 23.03 -11.10
N LYS A 171 -0.30 23.14 -11.19
CA LYS A 171 0.38 23.53 -12.42
C LYS A 171 0.37 22.39 -13.43
N LYS A 172 0.38 22.73 -14.71
CA LYS A 172 0.53 21.74 -15.76
C LYS A 172 1.92 21.16 -15.71
N LEU A 173 2.03 19.85 -15.92
CA LEU A 173 3.32 19.19 -15.93
C LEU A 173 4.19 19.69 -17.09
N SER A 174 3.57 20.11 -18.20
CA SER A 174 4.21 20.71 -19.37
C SER A 174 4.91 22.05 -19.10
N ASP A 175 4.52 22.77 -18.04
CA ASP A 175 5.20 24.02 -17.62
C ASP A 175 6.47 23.74 -16.81
N LEU A 176 6.61 22.52 -16.28
CA LEU A 176 7.69 22.13 -15.37
C LEU A 176 8.70 21.20 -16.02
N VAL A 177 8.28 20.39 -17.00
CA VAL A 177 9.09 19.40 -17.69
C VAL A 177 8.89 19.54 -19.19
N SER A 178 9.99 19.66 -19.94
CA SER A 178 9.96 19.72 -21.39
C SER A 178 9.61 18.36 -22.01
N ASN A 179 9.17 18.36 -23.26
CA ASN A 179 8.92 17.12 -24.00
C ASN A 179 10.22 16.30 -24.13
N GLY A 180 10.17 15.00 -23.81
CA GLY A 180 11.34 14.12 -23.70
C GLY A 180 12.14 14.30 -22.41
N GLY A 181 11.64 15.08 -21.45
CA GLY A 181 12.27 15.30 -20.15
C GLY A 181 12.10 14.09 -19.22
N ASP A 182 13.14 13.84 -18.41
CA ASP A 182 13.16 12.74 -17.46
C ASP A 182 12.68 13.20 -16.07
N ILE A 183 11.68 12.50 -15.53
CA ILE A 183 11.16 12.67 -14.17
C ILE A 183 11.67 11.51 -13.32
N THR A 184 12.30 11.83 -12.20
CA THR A 184 12.66 10.87 -11.15
C THR A 184 11.54 10.79 -10.12
N VAL A 185 10.98 9.61 -9.96
CA VAL A 185 9.96 9.27 -8.97
C VAL A 185 10.63 8.52 -7.82
N THR A 186 10.44 8.99 -6.60
CA THR A 186 10.89 8.33 -5.38
C THR A 186 9.72 8.09 -4.45
N ALA A 187 9.69 6.96 -3.76
CA ALA A 187 8.64 6.64 -2.78
C ALA A 187 9.20 5.71 -1.71
N THR A 188 8.60 5.71 -0.52
CA THR A 188 8.99 4.76 0.55
C THR A 188 8.70 3.31 0.19
N THR A 189 7.76 3.07 -0.73
CA THR A 189 7.44 1.73 -1.24
C THR A 189 8.34 1.30 -2.40
N LEU A 190 9.19 2.20 -2.91
CA LEU A 190 10.11 1.94 -4.01
C LEU A 190 11.53 1.79 -3.46
N PRO A 191 12.17 0.61 -3.57
CA PRO A 191 13.55 0.43 -3.12
C PRO A 191 14.59 1.05 -4.07
N PHE A 192 14.15 1.71 -5.15
CA PHE A 192 14.98 2.33 -6.17
C PHE A 192 14.31 3.63 -6.68
N ASN A 193 15.06 4.43 -7.41
CA ASN A 193 14.54 5.63 -8.08
C ASN A 193 14.00 5.25 -9.46
N LEU A 194 12.72 5.49 -9.71
CA LEU A 194 12.08 5.21 -11.00
C LEU A 194 12.22 6.44 -11.90
N THR A 195 12.90 6.30 -13.04
CA THR A 195 13.03 7.38 -14.03
C THR A 195 12.02 7.18 -15.16
N LEU A 196 11.20 8.21 -15.41
CA LEU A 196 10.16 8.22 -16.43
C LEU A 196 10.50 9.29 -17.48
N ARG A 197 10.48 8.93 -18.76
CA ARG A 197 10.60 9.91 -19.85
C ARG A 197 9.24 10.32 -20.33
N VAL A 198 8.97 11.62 -20.24
CA VAL A 198 7.67 12.18 -20.56
C VAL A 198 7.59 12.57 -22.02
N ASN A 199 6.72 11.90 -22.77
CA ASN A 199 6.39 12.25 -24.14
C ASN A 199 4.97 12.85 -24.18
N TYR A 200 4.88 14.14 -24.51
CA TYR A 200 3.59 14.82 -24.59
C TYR A 200 2.91 14.54 -25.93
N THR A 201 1.76 13.87 -25.89
CA THR A 201 0.90 13.72 -27.06
C THR A 201 0.08 15.00 -27.28
N SER A 202 0.02 15.49 -28.52
CA SER A 202 -0.96 16.50 -28.90
C SER A 202 -2.31 15.81 -29.06
N SER A 203 -3.10 15.81 -27.99
CA SER A 203 -4.54 15.61 -28.06
C SER A 203 -5.21 16.97 -28.01
#